data_AF-A0A7X7J8P0-F1
#
_entry.id   AF-A0A7X7J8P0-F1
#
_cell.length_a   1.000
_cell.length_b   1.000
_cell.length_c   1.000
_cell.angle_alpha   90.00
_cell.angle_beta   90.00
_cell.angle_gamma   90.00
#
_symmetry.space_group_name_H-M   'P 1'
#
loop_
_entity.id
_entity.type
_entity.pdbx_description
1 polymer ?
#
loop_
_entity_poly.entity_id
_entity_poly.type
_entity_poly.pdbx_seq_one_letter_code
_entity_poly.pdbx_strand_id
1 'polypeptide(L)'
;MAESYAMRIPQPTSLRRLSGAAAAAIVLSAARSVLADGFDLRVNDVSGLDEPWPLVAGLPFPEGALRDASAIRIVGADGAEVPAQVDAVATWRDGSLQWALAGFTARPQAAFRVEYGLGVRRMEPPVPLRIEQASDGPLTVNTGAAVFTFRPGRLLPDRAAMGTAVVLDGAGAGAYLVDNRGREARVVGAAAEVESDVVLAGPARAVIRRAGWYVTETGERLARAEAWFYFAAGCPSLRIT
;
A
#
# COMPACT_ATOMS: atom_id res chain seq x y z
N MET A 1 11.33 47.21 23.18
CA MET A 1 12.49 46.38 22.82
C MET A 1 12.11 45.55 21.61
N ALA A 2 12.49 46.04 20.43
CA ALA A 2 12.29 45.41 19.14
C ALA A 2 13.49 45.84 18.30
N GLU A 3 14.50 44.97 18.19
CA GLU A 3 15.69 45.23 17.38
C GLU A 3 15.43 44.73 15.96
N SER A 4 15.39 45.68 15.03
CA SER A 4 15.46 45.46 13.60
C SER A 4 16.92 45.24 13.22
N TYR A 5 17.25 44.06 12.69
CA TYR A 5 18.56 43.82 12.10
C TYR A 5 18.47 44.06 10.59
N ALA A 6 18.75 45.29 10.18
CA ALA A 6 18.95 45.66 8.78
C ALA A 6 20.39 45.34 8.36
N MET A 7 20.56 44.34 7.51
CA MET A 7 21.85 43.95 6.95
C MET A 7 22.29 44.97 5.87
N ARG A 8 23.36 45.72 6.14
CA ARG A 8 24.01 46.63 5.17
C ARG A 8 24.81 45.82 4.15
N ILE A 9 24.48 46.00 2.87
CA ILE A 9 25.25 45.47 1.73
C ILE A 9 26.32 46.50 1.35
N PRO A 10 27.61 46.13 1.18
CA PRO A 10 28.64 47.06 0.71
C PRO A 10 28.50 47.34 -0.79
N GLN A 11 28.66 48.61 -1.18
CA GLN A 11 28.73 49.02 -2.59
C GLN A 11 30.11 48.70 -3.18
N PRO A 12 30.21 48.09 -4.37
CA PRO A 12 31.49 47.84 -5.00
C PRO A 12 32.09 49.11 -5.63
N THR A 13 33.38 49.29 -5.37
CA THR A 13 34.25 50.35 -5.90
C THR A 13 34.43 50.19 -7.41
N SER A 14 34.39 51.31 -8.14
CA SER A 14 34.56 51.37 -9.59
C SER A 14 35.92 50.83 -10.05
N LEU A 15 35.91 49.95 -11.05
CA LEU A 15 37.10 49.60 -11.83
C LEU A 15 36.89 49.83 -13.33
N ARG A 16 37.99 50.28 -13.93
CA ARG A 16 38.13 50.87 -15.27
C ARG A 16 37.83 49.89 -16.40
N ARG A 17 37.41 50.46 -17.53
CA ARG A 17 37.26 49.80 -18.83
C ARG A 17 38.57 49.15 -19.27
N LEU A 18 38.49 47.87 -19.65
CA LEU A 18 39.40 47.25 -20.61
C LEU A 18 38.55 46.46 -21.62
N SER A 19 38.85 46.72 -22.88
CA SER A 19 38.20 46.27 -24.10
C SER A 19 38.63 44.86 -24.49
N GLY A 20 37.67 44.06 -24.96
CA GLY A 20 37.86 43.07 -26.03
C GLY A 20 38.52 41.74 -25.65
N ALA A 21 37.70 40.72 -25.39
CA ALA A 21 37.85 39.37 -25.90
C ALA A 21 36.54 38.61 -25.63
N ALA A 22 36.01 37.92 -26.64
CA ALA A 22 34.79 37.14 -26.53
C ALA A 22 34.97 36.00 -25.51
N ALA A 23 34.37 36.15 -24.33
CA ALA A 23 34.23 35.07 -23.37
C ALA A 23 33.05 34.20 -23.81
N ALA A 24 33.33 33.00 -24.31
CA ALA A 24 32.34 31.94 -24.40
C ALA A 24 31.81 31.68 -22.98
N ALA A 25 30.59 32.12 -22.71
CA ALA A 25 29.89 31.77 -21.49
C ALA A 25 29.57 30.27 -21.57
N ILE A 26 30.44 29.45 -21.00
CA ILE A 26 30.06 28.10 -20.60
C ILE A 26 29.05 28.28 -19.48
N VAL A 27 27.77 28.33 -19.85
CA VAL A 27 26.68 28.11 -18.91
C VAL A 27 26.83 26.66 -18.49
N LEU A 28 27.57 26.43 -17.39
CA LEU A 28 27.50 25.18 -16.67
C LEU A 28 26.09 25.13 -16.08
N SER A 29 25.13 24.66 -16.88
CA SER A 29 23.91 24.09 -16.33
C SER A 29 24.38 22.90 -15.53
N ALA A 30 24.59 23.11 -14.23
CA ALA A 30 24.59 22.02 -13.29
C ALA A 30 23.17 21.47 -13.35
N ALA A 31 22.92 20.56 -14.30
CA ALA A 31 21.93 19.54 -14.10
C ALA A 31 22.32 18.92 -12.76
N ARG A 32 21.62 19.31 -11.69
CA ARG A 32 21.51 18.48 -10.51
C ARG A 32 20.91 17.19 -11.05
N SER A 33 21.77 16.27 -11.48
CA SER A 33 21.49 14.86 -11.36
C SER A 33 21.29 14.71 -9.86
N VAL A 34 20.03 14.74 -9.44
CA VAL A 34 19.69 14.31 -8.09
C VAL A 34 20.07 12.84 -8.08
N LEU A 35 21.27 12.57 -7.57
CA LEU A 35 21.59 11.32 -6.90
C LEU A 35 20.41 10.98 -5.99
N ALA A 36 20.00 9.71 -5.93
CA ALA A 36 18.86 9.25 -5.15
C ALA A 36 18.75 10.00 -3.79
N ASP A 37 17.61 10.64 -3.57
CA ASP A 37 17.29 11.30 -2.31
C ASP A 37 16.50 10.32 -1.42
N GLY A 38 16.36 10.62 -0.14
CA GLY A 38 15.64 9.73 0.75
C GLY A 38 15.44 10.25 2.16
N PHE A 39 14.51 9.60 2.86
CA PHE A 39 14.16 9.90 4.23
C PHE A 39 13.87 8.62 5.01
N ASP A 40 14.02 8.69 6.33
CA ASP A 40 13.75 7.54 7.20
C ASP A 40 12.24 7.32 7.34
N LEU A 41 11.81 6.08 7.17
CA LEU A 41 10.44 5.64 7.40
C LEU A 41 10.40 4.95 8.77
N ARG A 42 9.81 5.65 9.76
CA ARG A 42 9.64 5.11 11.10
C ARG A 42 8.23 4.55 11.28
N VAL A 43 8.17 3.27 11.64
CA VAL A 43 6.94 2.62 12.06
C VAL A 43 6.76 2.89 13.55
N ASN A 44 5.63 3.48 13.92
CA ASN A 44 5.27 3.65 15.32
C ASN A 44 4.63 2.36 15.84
N ASP A 45 5.46 1.37 16.15
CA ASP A 45 4.98 0.10 16.70
C ASP A 45 4.88 0.14 18.22
N VAL A 46 3.71 -0.25 18.73
CA VAL A 46 3.44 -0.47 20.16
C VAL A 46 2.96 -1.90 20.44
N SER A 47 2.93 -2.76 19.42
CA SER A 47 2.39 -4.13 19.53
C SER A 47 3.39 -5.12 20.11
N GLY A 48 4.71 -4.88 19.96
CA GLY A 48 5.75 -5.83 20.35
C GLY A 48 5.85 -7.05 19.43
N LEU A 49 5.24 -7.00 18.24
CA LEU A 49 5.18 -8.10 17.28
C LEU A 49 6.51 -8.34 16.57
N ASP A 50 7.26 -9.38 16.92
CA ASP A 50 8.57 -9.69 16.30
C ASP A 50 8.49 -10.67 15.11
N GLU A 51 7.48 -10.50 14.25
CA GLU A 51 7.31 -11.30 13.03
C GLU A 51 6.91 -10.42 11.83
N PRO A 52 7.12 -10.87 10.59
CA PRO A 52 6.73 -10.10 9.42
C PRO A 52 5.22 -9.79 9.40
N TRP A 53 4.89 -8.51 9.26
CA TRP A 53 3.52 -8.02 9.28
C TRP A 53 3.23 -7.12 8.06
N PRO A 54 1.99 -7.09 7.55
CA PRO A 54 1.60 -6.14 6.51
C PRO A 54 1.66 -4.70 7.03
N LEU A 55 2.51 -3.89 6.39
CA LEU A 55 2.67 -2.48 6.68
C LEU A 55 2.16 -1.64 5.51
N VAL A 56 1.52 -0.52 5.84
CA VAL A 56 1.08 0.48 4.86
C VAL A 56 1.52 1.85 5.35
N ALA A 57 2.25 2.58 4.50
CA ALA A 57 2.82 3.88 4.85
C ALA A 57 2.50 4.93 3.78
N GLY A 58 2.07 6.12 4.24
CA GLY A 58 2.00 7.31 3.39
C GLY A 58 3.38 7.95 3.27
N LEU A 59 3.83 8.17 2.04
CA LEU A 59 5.14 8.72 1.70
C LEU A 59 4.97 10.15 1.16
N PRO A 60 5.42 11.18 1.88
CA PRO A 60 5.34 12.57 1.42
C PRO A 60 6.52 12.92 0.49
N PHE A 61 6.25 13.73 -0.53
CA PHE A 61 7.29 14.26 -1.42
C PHE A 61 7.12 15.78 -1.64
N PRO A 62 8.22 16.55 -1.67
CA PRO A 62 8.19 17.97 -2.02
C PRO A 62 7.70 18.20 -3.46
N GLU A 63 7.12 19.37 -3.72
CA GLU A 63 6.76 19.79 -5.08
C GLU A 63 7.98 19.80 -6.00
N GLY A 64 7.84 19.24 -7.21
CA GLY A 64 8.88 19.11 -8.21
C GLY A 64 9.88 17.98 -7.99
N ALA A 65 9.84 17.27 -6.85
CA ALA A 65 10.88 16.29 -6.50
C ALA A 65 10.80 14.98 -7.28
N LEU A 66 9.59 14.48 -7.52
CA LEU A 66 9.38 13.14 -8.11
C LEU A 66 8.07 13.11 -8.88
N ARG A 67 8.04 12.48 -10.06
CA ARG A 67 6.82 12.36 -10.89
C ARG A 67 6.33 10.93 -11.06
N ASP A 68 7.21 9.95 -10.87
CA ASP A 68 6.91 8.54 -11.13
C ASP A 68 7.14 7.71 -9.86
N ALA A 69 6.11 7.00 -9.43
CA ALA A 69 6.16 6.13 -8.26
C ALA A 69 7.02 4.87 -8.48
N SER A 70 7.35 4.53 -9.74
CA SER A 70 8.29 3.44 -10.06
C SER A 70 9.71 3.72 -9.56
N ALA A 71 10.07 5.01 -9.41
CA ALA A 71 11.34 5.49 -8.91
C ALA A 71 11.33 5.69 -7.38
N ILE A 72 10.61 4.84 -6.65
CA ILE A 72 10.55 4.77 -5.18
C ILE A 72 10.83 3.33 -4.75
N ARG A 73 11.77 3.13 -3.82
CA ARG A 73 11.99 1.86 -3.14
C ARG A 73 12.11 2.05 -1.63
N ILE A 74 11.95 0.95 -0.90
CA ILE A 74 12.17 0.89 0.55
C ILE A 74 13.37 -0.02 0.79
N VAL A 75 14.30 0.42 1.62
CA VAL A 75 15.46 -0.38 2.05
C VAL A 75 15.44 -0.57 3.56
N GLY A 76 15.90 -1.73 4.02
CA GLY A 76 16.09 -2.04 5.43
C GLY A 76 17.39 -1.45 5.99
N ALA A 77 17.59 -1.63 7.30
CA ALA A 77 18.78 -1.15 8.00
C ALA A 77 20.12 -1.73 7.49
N ASP A 78 20.07 -2.90 6.85
CA ASP A 78 21.21 -3.58 6.22
C ASP A 78 21.47 -3.11 4.77
N GLY A 79 20.66 -2.18 4.27
CA GLY A 79 20.71 -1.70 2.88
C GLY A 79 20.05 -2.64 1.88
N ALA A 80 19.49 -3.77 2.31
CA ALA A 80 18.75 -4.66 1.43
C ALA A 80 17.38 -4.05 1.09
N GLU A 81 16.95 -4.22 -0.16
CA GLU A 81 15.65 -3.74 -0.59
C GLU A 81 14.52 -4.60 0.00
N VAL A 82 13.48 -3.94 0.49
CA VAL A 82 12.23 -4.57 0.96
C VAL A 82 11.22 -4.46 -0.17
N PRO A 83 10.79 -5.58 -0.79
CA PRO A 83 9.83 -5.54 -1.88
C PRO A 83 8.54 -4.85 -1.45
N ALA A 84 8.09 -3.90 -2.26
CA ALA A 84 6.92 -3.08 -1.97
C ALA A 84 6.09 -2.83 -3.22
N GLN A 85 4.79 -2.59 -3.00
CA GLN A 85 3.94 -1.92 -3.97
C GLN A 85 3.83 -0.46 -3.56
N VAL A 86 4.00 0.46 -4.52
CA VAL A 86 3.90 1.90 -4.28
C VAL A 86 2.95 2.51 -5.30
N ASP A 87 1.85 3.07 -4.80
CA ASP A 87 0.79 3.67 -5.59
C ASP A 87 0.79 5.19 -5.40
N ALA A 88 0.76 5.96 -6.48
CA ALA A 88 0.58 7.41 -6.42
C ALA A 88 -0.84 7.73 -5.95
N VAL A 89 -0.98 8.54 -4.89
CA VAL A 89 -2.31 8.86 -4.31
C VAL A 89 -2.67 10.35 -4.33
N ALA A 90 -1.67 11.24 -4.46
CA ALA A 90 -1.91 12.66 -4.67
C ALA A 90 -0.74 13.32 -5.43
N THR A 91 -1.06 14.36 -6.21
CA THR A 91 -0.08 15.15 -6.96
C THR A 91 -0.20 16.64 -6.65
N TRP A 92 0.92 17.34 -6.74
CA TRP A 92 0.98 18.80 -6.77
C TRP A 92 0.47 19.35 -8.12
N ARG A 93 0.32 20.67 -8.21
CA ARG A 93 -0.19 21.35 -9.43
C ARG A 93 0.72 21.17 -10.63
N ASP A 94 2.03 21.06 -10.40
CA ASP A 94 3.00 20.79 -11.46
C ASP A 94 2.95 19.32 -11.96
N GLY A 95 2.19 18.45 -11.30
CA GLY A 95 2.07 17.02 -11.60
C GLY A 95 3.12 16.14 -10.93
N SER A 96 3.99 16.69 -10.07
CA SER A 96 4.84 15.90 -9.18
C SER A 96 4.01 15.22 -8.09
N LEU A 97 4.50 14.09 -7.58
CA LEU A 97 3.89 13.36 -6.48
C LEU A 97 3.94 14.23 -5.22
N GLN A 98 2.80 14.33 -4.55
CA GLN A 98 2.68 14.89 -3.21
C GLN A 98 2.66 13.78 -2.18
N TRP A 99 1.88 12.73 -2.45
CA TRP A 99 1.75 11.55 -1.61
C TRP A 99 1.76 10.29 -2.46
N ALA A 100 2.53 9.29 -2.00
CA ALA A 100 2.39 7.91 -2.43
C ALA A 100 1.99 7.02 -1.25
N LEU A 101 1.42 5.86 -1.54
CA LEU A 101 1.10 4.84 -0.55
C LEU A 101 1.96 3.62 -0.81
N ALA A 102 2.83 3.27 0.13
CA ALA A 102 3.63 2.05 0.08
C ALA A 102 2.97 0.93 0.88
N GLY A 103 2.95 -0.27 0.33
CA GLY A 103 2.52 -1.49 0.98
C GLY A 103 3.58 -2.58 0.87
N PHE A 104 4.00 -3.12 2.01
CA PHE A 104 5.08 -4.09 2.11
C PHE A 104 4.90 -4.97 3.35
N THR A 105 5.59 -6.11 3.41
CA THR A 105 5.55 -7.03 4.55
C THR A 105 6.92 -7.07 5.20
N ALA A 106 7.01 -6.64 6.47
CA ALA A 106 8.26 -6.60 7.22
C ALA A 106 7.99 -6.61 8.73
N ARG A 107 9.03 -6.81 9.54
CA ARG A 107 8.92 -6.71 11.01
C ARG A 107 8.65 -5.25 11.40
N PRO A 108 7.60 -4.93 12.17
CA PRO A 108 7.26 -3.54 12.53
C PRO A 108 8.37 -2.77 13.25
N GLN A 109 9.24 -3.43 14.01
CA GLN A 109 10.31 -2.77 14.78
C GLN A 109 11.59 -2.52 13.96
N ALA A 110 11.66 -3.02 12.72
CA ALA A 110 12.80 -2.76 11.86
C ALA A 110 12.87 -1.29 11.44
N ALA A 111 14.08 -0.82 11.14
CA ALA A 111 14.29 0.51 10.57
C ALA A 111 14.24 0.44 9.04
N PHE A 112 13.58 1.43 8.44
CA PHE A 112 13.43 1.54 7.00
C PHE A 112 13.84 2.92 6.51
N ARG A 113 14.32 2.96 5.27
CA ARG A 113 14.58 4.20 4.54
C ARG A 113 13.88 4.14 3.19
N VAL A 114 13.26 5.25 2.81
CA VAL A 114 12.71 5.45 1.47
C VAL A 114 13.80 6.08 0.63
N GLU A 115 14.07 5.50 -0.54
CA GLU A 115 14.95 6.09 -1.55
C GLU A 115 14.14 6.38 -2.80
N TYR A 116 14.36 7.54 -3.40
CA TYR A 116 13.65 7.96 -4.59
C TYR A 116 14.48 8.84 -5.53
N GLY A 117 14.04 8.91 -6.79
CA GLY A 117 14.64 9.77 -7.80
C GLY A 117 15.40 9.02 -8.89
N LEU A 118 16.29 9.72 -9.58
CA LEU A 118 16.93 9.21 -10.79
C LEU A 118 17.81 7.99 -10.47
N GLY A 119 17.62 6.90 -11.21
CA GLY A 119 18.37 5.66 -11.03
C GLY A 119 17.83 4.73 -9.96
N VAL A 120 16.86 5.17 -9.16
CA VAL A 120 16.12 4.28 -8.26
C VAL A 120 15.16 3.42 -9.09
N ARG A 121 15.27 2.10 -8.91
CA ARG A 121 14.30 1.14 -9.43
C ARG A 121 13.90 0.21 -8.30
N ARG A 122 12.60 -0.02 -8.20
CA ARG A 122 12.03 -0.94 -7.22
C ARG A 122 12.06 -2.38 -7.73
N MET A 123 12.39 -3.31 -6.86
CA MET A 123 12.28 -4.74 -7.10
C MET A 123 10.83 -5.21 -6.99
N GLU A 124 10.48 -6.20 -7.80
CA GLU A 124 9.21 -6.91 -7.64
C GLU A 124 9.28 -7.88 -6.45
N PRO A 125 8.15 -8.14 -5.78
CA PRO A 125 8.06 -9.22 -4.81
C PRO A 125 8.50 -10.57 -5.42
N PRO A 126 9.42 -11.32 -4.79
CA PRO A 126 9.88 -12.60 -5.31
C PRO A 126 8.75 -13.62 -5.51
N VAL A 127 7.75 -13.58 -4.63
CA VAL A 127 6.50 -14.33 -4.76
C VAL A 127 5.35 -13.32 -4.78
N PRO A 128 4.87 -12.92 -5.96
CA PRO A 128 3.80 -11.95 -6.06
C PRO A 128 2.47 -12.56 -5.60
N LEU A 129 1.65 -11.74 -4.95
CA LEU A 129 0.28 -12.08 -4.61
C LEU A 129 -0.53 -12.34 -5.88
N ARG A 130 -1.39 -13.36 -5.86
CA ARG A 130 -2.27 -13.73 -6.98
C ARG A 130 -3.72 -13.84 -6.52
N ILE A 131 -4.62 -13.35 -7.36
CA ILE A 131 -6.07 -13.53 -7.23
C ILE A 131 -6.56 -14.28 -8.45
N GLU A 132 -7.31 -15.35 -8.23
CA GLU A 132 -7.90 -16.17 -9.29
C GLU A 132 -9.39 -16.33 -9.03
N GLN A 133 -10.21 -16.05 -10.04
CA GLN A 133 -11.66 -16.20 -10.00
C GLN A 133 -12.09 -17.12 -11.14
N ALA A 134 -12.63 -18.29 -10.81
CA ALA A 134 -13.31 -19.15 -11.78
C ALA A 134 -14.73 -18.61 -12.05
N SER A 135 -15.26 -18.80 -13.26
CA SER A 135 -16.55 -18.22 -13.70
C SER A 135 -17.72 -18.54 -12.77
N ASP A 136 -17.80 -19.79 -12.31
CA ASP A 136 -18.84 -20.29 -11.39
C ASP A 136 -18.23 -20.97 -10.15
N GLY A 137 -16.94 -20.70 -9.92
CA GLY A 137 -16.14 -21.36 -8.90
C GLY A 137 -15.68 -20.43 -7.79
N PRO A 138 -14.84 -20.93 -6.88
CA PRO A 138 -14.34 -20.12 -5.79
C PRO A 138 -13.41 -19.01 -6.30
N LEU A 139 -13.39 -17.91 -5.55
CA LEU A 139 -12.32 -16.93 -5.61
C LEU A 139 -11.18 -17.40 -4.72
N THR A 140 -9.95 -17.39 -5.24
CA THR A 140 -8.76 -17.78 -4.50
C THR A 140 -7.77 -16.63 -4.42
N VAL A 141 -7.22 -16.37 -3.23
CA VAL A 141 -6.14 -15.41 -3.00
C VAL A 141 -4.93 -16.16 -2.47
N ASN A 142 -3.82 -16.11 -3.20
CA ASN A 142 -2.55 -16.69 -2.81
C ASN A 142 -1.57 -15.57 -2.46
N THR A 143 -1.16 -15.48 -1.20
CA THR A 143 -0.19 -14.49 -0.72
C THR A 143 1.26 -14.98 -0.81
N GLY A 144 1.48 -16.21 -1.24
CA GLY A 144 2.78 -16.91 -1.15
C GLY A 144 3.02 -17.57 0.21
N ALA A 145 2.45 -17.03 1.29
CA ALA A 145 2.51 -17.63 2.62
C ALA A 145 1.24 -18.41 3.00
N ALA A 146 0.08 -18.01 2.45
CA ALA A 146 -1.19 -18.70 2.62
C ALA A 146 -2.06 -18.62 1.36
N VAL A 147 -2.98 -19.58 1.23
CA VAL A 147 -4.01 -19.59 0.20
C VAL A 147 -5.37 -19.53 0.86
N PHE A 148 -6.16 -18.51 0.50
CA PHE A 148 -7.51 -18.29 0.97
C PHE A 148 -8.50 -18.59 -0.15
N THR A 149 -9.54 -19.36 0.15
CA THR A 149 -10.57 -19.74 -0.81
C THR A 149 -11.92 -19.25 -0.32
N PHE A 150 -12.59 -18.45 -1.15
CA PHE A 150 -13.93 -17.94 -0.94
C PHE A 150 -14.89 -18.69 -1.85
N ARG A 151 -15.78 -19.51 -1.27
CA ARG A 151 -16.81 -20.20 -2.06
C ARG A 151 -17.93 -19.24 -2.49
N PRO A 152 -18.56 -19.47 -3.65
CA PRO A 152 -19.74 -18.73 -4.05
C PRO A 152 -20.86 -18.81 -3.00
N GLY A 153 -21.62 -17.71 -2.86
CA GLY A 153 -22.77 -17.66 -1.95
C GLY A 153 -22.42 -17.72 -0.47
N ARG A 154 -21.18 -17.43 -0.06
CA ARG A 154 -20.74 -17.35 1.35
C ARG A 154 -19.90 -16.10 1.54
N LEU A 155 -20.06 -15.35 2.63
CA LEU A 155 -19.35 -14.06 2.82
C LEU A 155 -17.89 -14.19 3.22
N LEU A 156 -17.57 -15.11 4.13
CA LEU A 156 -16.24 -15.22 4.73
C LEU A 156 -15.33 -16.17 3.92
N PRO A 157 -14.01 -16.19 4.15
CA PRO A 157 -13.14 -17.22 3.62
C PRO A 157 -13.65 -18.59 4.08
N ASP A 158 -13.88 -19.48 3.12
CA ASP A 158 -14.37 -20.81 3.42
C ASP A 158 -13.24 -21.75 3.83
N ARG A 159 -12.09 -21.62 3.17
CA ARG A 159 -10.89 -22.40 3.46
C ARG A 159 -9.65 -21.51 3.48
N ALA A 160 -8.70 -21.83 4.35
CA ALA A 160 -7.36 -21.24 4.36
C ALA A 160 -6.31 -22.34 4.60
N ALA A 161 -5.22 -22.30 3.83
CA ALA A 161 -4.13 -23.26 3.94
C ALA A 161 -2.76 -22.57 3.97
N MET A 162 -1.85 -23.09 4.80
CA MET A 162 -0.44 -22.70 4.85
C MET A 162 0.40 -23.93 4.47
N GLY A 163 0.99 -23.90 3.28
CA GLY A 163 1.59 -25.10 2.70
C GLY A 163 0.55 -26.23 2.55
N THR A 164 0.80 -27.38 3.16
CA THR A 164 -0.12 -28.53 3.17
C THR A 164 -1.13 -28.50 4.31
N ALA A 165 -0.94 -27.65 5.32
CA ALA A 165 -1.80 -27.58 6.48
C ALA A 165 -3.04 -26.71 6.20
N VAL A 166 -4.23 -27.29 6.37
CA VAL A 166 -5.50 -26.55 6.34
C VAL A 166 -5.78 -26.04 7.75
N VAL A 167 -5.83 -24.71 7.91
CA VAL A 167 -6.05 -24.04 9.21
C VAL A 167 -7.47 -23.52 9.37
N LEU A 168 -8.20 -23.41 8.27
CA LEU A 168 -9.60 -23.00 8.23
C LEU A 168 -10.30 -23.86 7.17
N ASP A 169 -11.44 -24.46 7.52
CA ASP A 169 -12.27 -25.21 6.58
C ASP A 169 -13.76 -25.05 6.93
N GLY A 170 -14.60 -24.87 5.91
CA GLY A 170 -16.04 -24.68 6.04
C GLY A 170 -16.49 -23.39 6.73
N ALA A 171 -15.59 -22.44 7.00
CA ALA A 171 -15.87 -21.25 7.81
C ALA A 171 -16.65 -20.14 7.07
N GLY A 172 -16.89 -20.30 5.76
CA GLY A 172 -17.47 -19.26 4.91
C GLY A 172 -18.88 -18.86 5.33
N ALA A 173 -19.59 -19.78 6.01
CA ALA A 173 -20.92 -19.61 6.55
C ALA A 173 -20.96 -18.99 7.97
N GLY A 174 -19.81 -18.54 8.50
CA GLY A 174 -19.68 -18.09 9.88
C GLY A 174 -20.24 -16.70 10.18
N ALA A 175 -20.57 -15.89 9.16
CA ALA A 175 -21.20 -14.60 9.35
C ALA A 175 -22.69 -14.79 9.66
N TYR A 176 -23.10 -14.49 10.90
CA TYR A 176 -24.49 -14.56 11.35
C TYR A 176 -24.87 -13.34 12.20
N LEU A 177 -26.17 -13.11 12.29
CA LEU A 177 -26.77 -12.22 13.28
C LEU A 177 -28.02 -12.86 13.87
N VAL A 178 -28.43 -12.38 15.04
CA VAL A 178 -29.71 -12.70 15.67
C VAL A 178 -30.43 -11.39 15.91
N ASP A 179 -31.64 -11.26 15.40
CA ASP A 179 -32.44 -10.05 15.58
C ASP A 179 -33.16 -10.01 16.95
N ASN A 180 -33.90 -8.93 17.21
CA ASN A 180 -34.65 -8.77 18.45
C ASN A 180 -35.85 -9.72 18.63
N ARG A 181 -36.18 -10.52 17.60
CA ARG A 181 -37.21 -11.56 17.65
C ARG A 181 -36.59 -12.96 17.83
N GLY A 182 -35.27 -13.06 17.98
CA GLY A 182 -34.55 -14.32 18.09
C GLY A 182 -34.38 -15.04 16.75
N ARG A 183 -34.66 -14.38 15.62
CA ARG A 183 -34.45 -14.98 14.29
C ARG A 183 -32.97 -14.91 13.96
N GLU A 184 -32.39 -16.06 13.65
CA GLU A 184 -31.03 -16.16 13.16
C GLU A 184 -31.00 -16.02 11.64
N ALA A 185 -30.03 -15.27 11.13
CA ALA A 185 -29.79 -15.13 9.71
C ALA A 185 -28.29 -15.23 9.40
N ARG A 186 -27.95 -15.82 8.26
CA ARG A 186 -26.57 -16.02 7.79
C ARG A 186 -26.39 -15.49 6.38
N VAL A 187 -25.15 -15.13 6.02
CA VAL A 187 -24.83 -14.74 4.63
C VAL A 187 -24.42 -15.98 3.83
N VAL A 188 -25.41 -16.83 3.54
CA VAL A 188 -25.22 -18.14 2.88
C VAL A 188 -26.30 -18.41 1.84
N GLY A 189 -25.91 -19.02 0.72
CA GLY A 189 -26.81 -19.51 -0.32
C GLY A 189 -27.16 -18.47 -1.38
N ALA A 190 -27.97 -18.87 -2.36
CA ALA A 190 -28.32 -18.02 -3.49
C ALA A 190 -29.09 -16.76 -3.06
N ALA A 191 -29.99 -16.88 -2.08
CA ALA A 191 -30.78 -15.76 -1.56
C ALA A 191 -29.93 -14.68 -0.87
N ALA A 192 -28.69 -15.02 -0.45
CA ALA A 192 -27.75 -14.07 0.13
C ALA A 192 -27.13 -13.15 -0.93
N GLU A 193 -27.22 -13.47 -2.22
CA GLU A 193 -26.71 -12.65 -3.33
C GLU A 193 -25.29 -12.12 -3.05
N VAL A 194 -24.39 -13.04 -2.69
CA VAL A 194 -23.02 -12.64 -2.32
C VAL A 194 -22.26 -12.17 -3.55
N GLU A 195 -21.85 -10.91 -3.53
CA GLU A 195 -21.01 -10.27 -4.54
C GLU A 195 -19.56 -10.17 -4.05
N SER A 196 -18.61 -10.08 -4.99
CA SER A 196 -17.18 -9.95 -4.69
C SER A 196 -16.54 -9.00 -5.67
N ASP A 197 -16.01 -7.90 -5.16
CA ASP A 197 -15.34 -6.87 -5.94
C ASP A 197 -13.85 -6.87 -5.60
N VAL A 198 -13.01 -7.08 -6.60
CA VAL A 198 -11.56 -6.91 -6.45
C VAL A 198 -11.27 -5.41 -6.54
N VAL A 199 -11.14 -4.77 -5.38
CA VAL A 199 -10.92 -3.32 -5.24
C VAL A 199 -9.47 -2.95 -5.56
N LEU A 200 -8.53 -3.80 -5.15
CA LEU A 200 -7.10 -3.65 -5.44
C LEU A 200 -6.53 -5.02 -5.79
N ALA A 201 -5.84 -5.11 -6.92
CA ALA A 201 -5.06 -6.27 -7.33
C ALA A 201 -3.65 -5.83 -7.70
N GLY A 202 -2.70 -6.07 -6.81
CA GLY A 202 -1.29 -5.79 -7.08
C GLY A 202 -0.38 -6.86 -6.48
N PRO A 203 0.92 -6.83 -6.85
CA PRO A 203 1.85 -7.91 -6.54
C PRO A 203 2.21 -7.99 -5.06
N ALA A 204 2.06 -6.90 -4.29
CA ALA A 204 2.30 -6.91 -2.85
C ALA A 204 1.02 -6.81 -2.01
N ARG A 205 -0.07 -6.27 -2.58
CA ARG A 205 -1.33 -6.05 -1.86
C ARG A 205 -2.54 -6.38 -2.70
N ALA A 206 -3.54 -6.94 -2.05
CA ALA A 206 -4.87 -7.06 -2.60
C ALA A 206 -5.94 -6.64 -1.59
N VAL A 207 -7.04 -6.11 -2.10
CA VAL A 207 -8.23 -5.78 -1.33
C VAL A 207 -9.44 -6.32 -2.07
N ILE A 208 -10.24 -7.11 -1.37
CA ILE A 208 -11.49 -7.64 -1.88
C ILE A 208 -12.61 -7.13 -0.99
N ARG A 209 -13.59 -6.48 -1.58
CA ARG A 209 -14.86 -6.16 -0.93
C ARG A 209 -15.82 -7.31 -1.22
N ARG A 210 -16.53 -7.79 -0.20
CA ARG A 210 -17.64 -8.73 -0.39
C ARG A 210 -18.86 -8.25 0.36
N ALA A 211 -20.03 -8.41 -0.23
CA ALA A 211 -21.28 -8.02 0.37
C ALA A 211 -22.36 -9.06 0.07
N GLY A 212 -23.40 -9.09 0.89
CA GLY A 212 -24.52 -10.02 0.73
C GLY A 212 -25.56 -9.83 1.81
N TRP A 213 -26.69 -10.51 1.68
CA TRP A 213 -27.78 -10.45 2.65
C TRP A 213 -27.62 -11.50 3.74
N TYR A 214 -27.91 -11.11 4.98
CA TYR A 214 -28.23 -12.05 6.04
C TYR A 214 -29.63 -12.63 5.77
N VAL A 215 -29.68 -13.92 5.50
CA VAL A 215 -30.90 -14.66 5.16
C VAL A 215 -31.25 -15.64 6.27
N THR A 216 -32.50 -15.62 6.72
CA THR A 216 -33.06 -16.59 7.66
C THR A 216 -33.30 -17.95 7.01
N GLU A 217 -33.59 -18.97 7.80
CA GLU A 217 -33.96 -20.29 7.29
C GLU A 217 -35.21 -20.28 6.38
N THR A 218 -36.11 -19.33 6.57
CA THR A 218 -37.32 -19.16 5.74
C THR A 218 -37.07 -18.38 4.45
N GLY A 219 -35.84 -17.91 4.22
CA GLY A 219 -35.45 -17.13 3.04
C GLY A 219 -35.64 -15.62 3.18
N GLU A 220 -36.09 -15.12 4.33
CA GLU A 220 -36.25 -13.69 4.59
C GLU A 220 -34.89 -13.01 4.77
N ARG A 221 -34.70 -11.85 4.11
CA ARG A 221 -33.50 -11.01 4.23
C ARG A 221 -33.67 -10.01 5.37
N LEU A 222 -32.76 -10.02 6.35
CA LEU A 222 -32.86 -9.16 7.53
C LEU A 222 -31.99 -7.91 7.46
N ALA A 223 -30.76 -8.04 6.95
CA ALA A 223 -29.81 -6.94 6.84
C ALA A 223 -28.77 -7.23 5.73
N ARG A 224 -28.07 -6.21 5.26
CA ARG A 224 -26.96 -6.36 4.32
C ARG A 224 -25.63 -6.33 5.07
N ALA A 225 -24.81 -7.34 4.81
CA ALA A 225 -23.42 -7.41 5.25
C ALA A 225 -22.50 -6.80 4.20
N GLU A 226 -21.43 -6.18 4.67
CA GLU A 226 -20.33 -5.70 3.85
C GLU A 226 -19.03 -5.94 4.61
N ALA A 227 -18.03 -6.49 3.94
CA ALA A 227 -16.74 -6.80 4.54
C ALA A 227 -15.61 -6.57 3.54
N TRP A 228 -14.49 -6.04 4.03
CA TRP A 228 -13.26 -5.86 3.25
C TRP A 228 -12.19 -6.78 3.77
N PHE A 229 -11.56 -7.50 2.84
CA PHE A 229 -10.49 -8.45 3.09
C PHE A 229 -9.20 -7.88 2.52
N TYR A 230 -8.23 -7.60 3.38
CA TYR A 230 -6.93 -7.05 3.00
C TYR A 230 -5.87 -8.15 3.09
N PHE A 231 -5.14 -8.31 2.00
CA PHE A 231 -4.08 -9.30 1.85
C PHE A 231 -2.76 -8.63 1.52
N ALA A 232 -1.67 -9.23 1.98
CA ALA A 232 -0.32 -8.80 1.62
C ALA A 232 0.55 -10.00 1.25
N ALA A 233 1.41 -9.83 0.26
CA ALA A 233 2.37 -10.85 -0.15
C ALA A 233 3.30 -11.23 1.00
N GLY A 234 3.64 -12.52 1.10
CA GLY A 234 4.47 -13.07 2.17
C GLY A 234 3.81 -13.13 3.54
N CYS A 235 2.54 -12.72 3.68
CA CYS A 235 1.83 -12.75 4.96
C CYS A 235 0.76 -13.86 5.00
N PRO A 236 0.73 -14.71 6.04
CA PRO A 236 -0.31 -15.72 6.21
C PRO A 236 -1.59 -15.16 6.88
N SER A 237 -1.55 -13.92 7.36
CA SER A 237 -2.66 -13.24 8.01
C SER A 237 -3.42 -12.37 7.01
N LEU A 238 -4.73 -12.22 7.21
CA LEU A 238 -5.57 -11.28 6.49
C LEU A 238 -6.27 -10.36 7.50
N ARG A 239 -6.50 -9.11 7.12
CA ARG A 239 -7.30 -8.17 7.93
C ARG A 239 -8.72 -8.12 7.37
N ILE A 240 -9.71 -8.12 8.26
CA ILE A 240 -11.13 -7.96 7.94
C ILE A 240 -11.63 -6.66 8.57
N THR A 241 -12.42 -5.87 7.84
CA THR A 241 -13.19 -4.74 8.37
C THR A 241 -14.60 -4.74 7.85
#